data_AF-A0A183JU89-F1
#
_entry.id   AF-A0A183JU89-F1
#
_cell.length_a   1.000
_cell.length_b   1.000
_cell.length_c   1.000
_cell.angle_alpha   90.00
_cell.angle_beta   90.00
_cell.angle_gamma   90.00
#
_symmetry.space_group_name_H-M   'P 1'
#
loop_
_entity.id
_entity.type
_entity.pdbx_description
1 polymer ?
#
loop_
_entity_poly.entity_id
_entity_poly.type
_entity_poly.pdbx_seq_one_letter_code
_entity_poly.pdbx_strand_id
1 'polypeptide(L)'
;MGASIEEYERVAPPYSFIHVDQFESPGKLADYLKYLDTNDTAYNEYFGWHGHGIIHDRDSQPQCAMCLLAHTLCVCQKFLAA
;
A
#
# COMPACT_ATOMS: atom_id res chain seq x y z
N MET A 1 -9.67 -0.17 18.57
CA MET A 1 -10.15 0.95 17.71
C MET A 1 -10.22 0.45 16.27
N GLY A 2 -11.25 0.81 15.50
CA GLY A 2 -11.45 0.29 14.14
C GLY A 2 -12.26 -1.01 14.11
N ALA A 3 -12.18 -1.77 13.01
CA ALA A 3 -12.74 -3.12 12.91
C ALA A 3 -12.02 -4.09 13.86
N SER A 4 -12.60 -5.27 14.11
CA SER A 4 -11.97 -6.26 14.99
C SER A 4 -10.72 -6.88 14.35
N ILE A 5 -9.86 -7.49 15.16
CA ILE A 5 -8.65 -8.15 14.65
C ILE A 5 -9.00 -9.25 13.64
N GLU A 6 -10.09 -9.98 13.86
CA GLU A 6 -10.54 -11.07 12.99
C GLU A 6 -10.98 -10.54 11.61
N GLU A 7 -11.57 -9.34 11.56
CA GLU A 7 -11.94 -8.69 10.30
C GLU A 7 -10.70 -8.35 9.47
N TYR A 8 -9.62 -7.91 10.13
CA TYR A 8 -8.34 -7.67 9.47
C TYR A 8 -7.65 -8.97 9.04
N GLU A 9 -7.62 -9.99 9.90
CA GLU A 9 -7.03 -11.31 9.56
C GLU A 9 -7.69 -11.97 8.36
N ARG A 10 -8.99 -11.71 8.12
CA ARG A 10 -9.71 -12.25 6.95
C ARG A 10 -9.25 -11.64 5.62
N VAL A 11 -8.76 -10.41 5.62
CA VAL A 11 -8.51 -9.63 4.39
C VAL A 11 -7.05 -9.23 4.18
N ALA A 12 -6.32 -9.01 5.27
CA ALA A 12 -4.93 -8.58 5.24
C ALA A 12 -4.02 -9.80 5.11
N PRO A 13 -2.87 -9.69 4.43
CA PRO A 13 -1.85 -10.72 4.47
C PRO A 13 -1.42 -11.02 5.92
N PRO A 14 -1.09 -12.28 6.25
CA PRO A 14 -0.63 -12.63 7.59
C PRO A 14 0.63 -11.83 7.95
N TYR A 15 0.74 -11.43 9.22
CA TYR A 15 1.87 -10.66 9.77
C TYR A 15 2.13 -9.30 9.11
N SER A 16 1.15 -8.73 8.39
CA SER A 16 1.31 -7.45 7.68
C SER A 16 0.84 -6.21 8.45
N PHE A 17 0.22 -6.38 9.61
CA PHE A 17 -0.37 -5.28 10.36
C PHE A 17 -0.18 -5.42 11.87
N ILE A 18 -0.36 -4.30 12.57
CA ILE A 18 -0.31 -4.19 14.03
C ILE A 18 -1.68 -3.69 14.48
N HIS A 19 -2.38 -4.47 15.30
CA HIS A 19 -3.67 -4.09 15.83
C HIS A 19 -3.52 -3.46 17.22
N VAL A 20 -4.22 -2.37 17.49
CA VAL A 20 -4.10 -1.65 18.77
C VAL A 20 -4.51 -2.49 19.98
N ASP A 21 -5.47 -3.39 19.80
CA ASP A 21 -5.97 -4.26 20.87
C ASP A 21 -5.01 -5.45 21.17
N GLN A 22 -3.91 -5.60 20.43
CA GLN A 22 -2.82 -6.53 20.78
C GLN A 22 -1.95 -6.02 21.94
N PHE A 23 -2.13 -4.77 22.35
CA PHE A 23 -1.32 -4.13 23.39
C PHE A 23 -2.20 -3.76 24.59
N GLU A 24 -1.67 -3.94 25.79
CA GLU A 24 -2.35 -3.62 27.05
C GLU A 24 -2.72 -2.13 27.18
N SER A 25 -1.97 -1.25 26.51
CA SER A 25 -2.24 0.19 26.48
C SER A 25 -1.63 0.87 25.25
N PRO A 26 -2.11 2.07 24.88
CA PRO A 26 -1.49 2.88 23.83
C PRO A 26 -0.01 3.20 24.09
N GLY A 27 0.41 3.28 25.36
CA GLY A 27 1.81 3.50 25.72
C GLY A 27 2.70 2.31 25.32
N LYS A 28 2.22 1.08 25.52
CA LYS A 28 2.93 -0.13 25.08
C LYS A 28 3.04 -0.24 23.57
N LEU A 29 1.99 0.16 22.85
CA LEU A 29 2.05 0.28 21.40
C LEU A 29 3.11 1.32 20.97
N ALA A 30 3.12 2.50 21.60
CA ALA A 30 4.10 3.53 21.28
C ALA A 30 5.55 3.07 21.55
N ASP A 31 5.79 2.34 22.64
CA ASP A 31 7.10 1.76 22.93
C ASP A 31 7.50 0.71 21.88
N TYR A 32 6.55 -0.11 21.43
CA TYR A 32 6.79 -1.09 20.37
C TYR A 32 7.10 -0.42 19.02
N LEU A 33 6.39 0.66 18.67
CA LEU A 33 6.67 1.42 17.44
C LEU A 33 8.06 2.08 17.48
N LYS A 34 8.52 2.56 18.65
CA LYS A 34 9.90 3.06 18.81
C LYS A 34 10.93 1.95 18.63
N TYR A 35 10.64 0.75 19.13
CA TYR A 35 11.52 -0.40 18.89
C TYR A 35 11.65 -0.69 17.39
N LEU A 36 10.53 -0.72 16.65
CA LEU A 36 10.54 -0.93 15.21
C LEU A 36 11.30 0.15 14.44
N ASP A 37 11.16 1.43 14.84
CA ASP A 37 11.89 2.56 14.25
C ASP A 37 13.43 2.41 14.37
N THR A 38 13.90 1.75 15.43
CA THR A 38 15.33 1.51 15.66
C THR A 38 15.86 0.18 15.13
N ASN A 39 14.98 -0.72 14.71
CA ASN A 39 15.33 -2.07 14.29
C ASN A 39 14.76 -2.38 12.90
N ASP A 40 15.52 -2.01 11.87
CA ASP A 40 15.17 -2.22 10.48
C ASP A 40 14.82 -3.69 10.17
N THR A 41 15.50 -4.66 10.80
CA THR A 41 15.20 -6.08 10.57
C THR A 41 13.78 -6.42 11.02
N ALA A 42 13.42 -6.04 12.25
CA ALA A 42 12.09 -6.30 12.80
C ALA A 42 11.00 -5.50 12.06
N TYR A 43 11.30 -4.28 11.64
CA TYR A 43 10.38 -3.50 10.80
C TYR A 43 10.14 -4.15 9.43
N ASN A 44 11.22 -4.64 8.80
CA ASN A 44 11.14 -5.24 7.47
C ASN A 44 10.38 -6.57 7.44
N GLU A 45 10.27 -7.30 8.55
CA GLU A 45 9.46 -8.51 8.67
C GLU A 45 7.98 -8.27 8.31
N TYR A 46 7.44 -7.08 8.63
CA TYR A 46 6.07 -6.69 8.28
C TYR A 46 5.82 -6.53 6.79
N PHE A 47 6.87 -6.45 5.97
CA PHE A 47 6.78 -6.35 4.51
C PHE A 47 7.01 -7.69 3.82
N GLY A 48 7.16 -8.79 4.58
CA GLY A 48 7.36 -10.14 4.03
C GLY A 48 6.26 -10.55 3.03
N TRP A 49 5.04 -10.04 3.19
CA TRP A 49 3.93 -10.31 2.29
C TRP A 49 4.13 -9.78 0.85
N HIS A 50 5.03 -8.81 0.61
CA HIS A 50 5.32 -8.28 -0.73
C HIS A 50 5.84 -9.35 -1.69
N GLY A 51 6.42 -10.45 -1.19
CA GLY A 51 6.90 -11.57 -2.01
C GLY A 51 5.88 -12.67 -2.26
N HIS A 52 4.70 -12.62 -1.61
CA HIS A 52 3.77 -13.75 -1.54
C HIS A 52 2.42 -13.49 -2.23
N GLY A 53 2.21 -12.29 -2.79
CA GLY A 53 0.98 -11.92 -3.49
C GLY A 53 1.28 -11.25 -4.82
N ILE A 54 0.49 -11.57 -5.84
CA ILE A 54 0.44 -10.76 -7.06
C ILE A 54 -0.50 -9.61 -6.73
N ILE A 55 0.04 -8.39 -6.60
CA ILE A 55 -0.81 -7.20 -6.70
C ILE A 55 -1.33 -7.27 -8.14
N HIS A 56 -2.61 -7.59 -8.31
CA HIS A 56 -3.30 -7.28 -9.55
C HIS A 56 -3.35 -5.76 -9.63
N ASP A 57 -2.25 -5.17 -10.09
CA ASP A 57 -2.31 -3.88 -10.74
C ASP A 57 -3.43 -4.06 -11.76
N ARG A 58 -4.42 -3.19 -11.68
CA ARG A 58 -5.57 -3.26 -12.55
C ARG A 58 -5.03 -2.87 -13.91
N ASP A 59 -4.53 -3.87 -14.65
CA ASP A 59 -3.81 -3.80 -15.92
C ASP A 59 -4.33 -2.60 -16.70
N SER A 60 -3.60 -1.48 -16.63
CA SER A 60 -3.93 -0.23 -17.30
C SER A 60 -5.43 0.13 -17.22
N GLN A 61 -5.87 0.63 -16.06
CA GLN A 61 -7.18 1.27 -15.94
C GLN A 61 -7.48 2.09 -17.21
N PRO A 62 -8.51 1.75 -18.02
CA PRO A 62 -8.65 2.25 -19.38
C PRO A 62 -8.75 3.78 -19.44
N GLN A 63 -9.17 4.41 -18.34
CA GLN A 63 -9.12 5.86 -18.20
C GLN A 63 -7.70 6.44 -18.23
N CYS A 64 -6.68 5.73 -17.73
CA CYS A 64 -5.29 6.17 -17.82
C CYS A 64 -4.78 6.09 -19.27
N ALA A 65 -5.19 5.06 -20.02
CA ALA A 65 -4.91 4.95 -21.46
C ALA A 65 -5.59 6.08 -22.27
N MET A 66 -6.84 6.41 -21.94
CA MET A 66 -7.57 7.53 -22.54
C MET A 66 -6.91 8.88 -22.24
N CYS A 67 -6.47 9.11 -21.01
CA CYS A 67 -5.71 10.32 -20.66
C CYS A 67 -4.40 10.41 -21.45
N LEU A 68 -3.63 9.31 -21.56
CA LEU A 68 -2.40 9.27 -22.35
C LEU A 68 -2.67 9.57 -23.84
N LEU A 69 -3.72 9.01 -24.42
CA LEU A 69 -4.16 9.28 -25.79
C LEU A 69 -4.56 10.76 -25.98
N ALA A 70 -5.35 11.33 -25.08
CA ALA A 70 -5.77 12.74 -25.16
C ALA A 70 -4.57 13.70 -25.08
N HIS A 71 -3.60 13.41 -24.20
CA HIS A 71 -2.38 14.22 -24.07
C HIS A 71 -1.43 14.06 -25.27
N THR A 72 -1.32 12.88 -25.86
CA THR A 72 -0.45 12.63 -27.01
C THR A 72 -1.02 13.15 -28.33
N LEU A 73 -2.34 13.08 -28.52
CA LEU A 73 -3.02 13.62 -29.71
C LEU A 73 -2.94 15.16 -29.80
N CYS A 74 -2.85 15.85 -28.66
CA CYS A 74 -2.78 17.31 -28.62
C CYS A 74 -1.39 17.87 -29.02
N VAL A 75 -0.31 17.08 -28.91
CA VAL A 75 1.05 17.55 -29.27
C VAL A 75 1.28 17.54 -30.80
N CYS A 76 0.55 16.70 -31.55
CA CYS A 76 0.74 16.55 -32.99
C CYS A 76 0.00 17.61 -33.85
N GLN A 77 -0.98 18.33 -33.29
CA GLN A 77 -1.75 19.30 -34.08
C GLN A 77 -1.05 20.66 -34.27
N LYS A 78 0.16 20.86 -33.71
CA LYS A 78 0.96 22.07 -33.90
C LYS A 78 2.03 21.98 -34.99
N PHE A 79 2.25 20.82 -35.61
CA PHE A 79 3.30 20.65 -36.64
C PHE A 79 2.80 20.24 -38.04
N LEU A 80 1.49 20.19 -38.27
CA LEU A 80 0.88 19.89 -39.58
C LEU A 80 0.05 21.05 -40.14
N ALA A 81 0.40 22.28 -39.76
CA ALA A 81 -0.08 23.50 -40.39
C ALA A 81 1.11 24.44 -40.63
N ALA A 82 1.98 24.06 -41.57
CA ALA A 82 2.96 24.93 -42.22
C ALA A 82 3.10 24.49 -43.68
#